data_AF-A0A9P8LA23-F1
#
_entry.id   AF-A0A9P8LA23-F1
#
_cell.length_a   1.000
_cell.length_b   1.000
_cell.length_c   1.000
_cell.angle_alpha   90.00
_cell.angle_beta   90.00
_cell.angle_gamma   90.00
#
_symmetry.space_group_name_H-M   'P 1'
#
loop_
_entity.id
_entity.type
_entity.pdbx_description
1 polymer ?
#
loop_
_entity_poly.entity_id
_entity_poly.type
_entity_poly.pdbx_seq_one_letter_code
_entity_poly.pdbx_strand_id
1 'polypeptide(L)'
;MRLFQLLLVGGALLETARGRPQAASSPATVVVTLSAPFSSKSVVLTLKSTVTDQGEIIPPGATYFSPTTTITLATTATTGTLTEGFNQTTTSTVTGSSSGGNTSGNTSGSTSGSSSSASSATTSSVATPIPTPTQPCNGYLEFCERQYSNITEVCAHNSPFNIRGNLFSNQELGVTAQLNDGIRMLQGQVHFQDDTLHFCHTKCDFIDAGPISDYLSNVTKWLQANPNEVVTILMGNSDNQPPTSFQEHIKKAGLEPFAYVPPKIPMGLNDWPTLSSMISSGHGLHPSDLGKRAVIFLDYGADQGSVPYILDQFSQLWETPFSPTNRSFPCEPDRPPGLKSEQAAARMYMANHNLNVEVKVDKLDVLLPAVAELMFMNGADGQGSLGEMQNTCLGKRFNFFLLLFCL
;
A
#
# COMPACT_ATOMS: atom_id res chain seq x y z
N MET A 1 7.15 -12.44 20.76
CA MET A 1 7.75 -13.62 21.45
C MET A 1 6.76 -14.20 22.46
N ARG A 2 5.82 -15.04 22.00
CA ARG A 2 5.11 -16.06 22.79
C ARG A 2 4.54 -17.09 21.81
N LEU A 3 5.30 -18.16 21.58
CA LEU A 3 4.88 -19.34 20.85
C LEU A 3 5.15 -20.53 21.77
N PHE A 4 4.13 -21.20 22.31
CA PHE A 4 4.24 -22.60 22.72
C PHE A 4 2.85 -23.19 23.06
N GLN A 5 2.65 -24.39 22.52
CA GLN A 5 1.71 -25.45 22.88
C GLN A 5 0.23 -25.32 22.46
N LEU A 6 -0.14 -26.14 21.46
CA LEU A 6 -1.17 -27.17 21.70
C LEU A 6 -0.88 -28.44 20.88
N LEU A 7 -1.11 -29.59 21.53
CA LEU A 7 -0.75 -30.96 21.14
C LEU A 7 -1.70 -31.60 20.10
N LEU A 8 -1.09 -32.41 19.23
CA LEU A 8 -1.47 -33.78 18.81
C LEU A 8 -2.81 -34.37 19.31
N VAL A 9 -3.70 -34.72 18.37
CA VAL A 9 -4.42 -36.01 18.33
C VAL A 9 -4.75 -36.35 16.87
N GLY A 10 -4.40 -37.57 16.41
CA GLY A 10 -4.96 -38.17 15.19
C GLY A 10 -3.92 -38.75 14.23
N GLY A 11 -3.20 -39.80 14.65
CA GLY A 11 -2.30 -40.54 13.78
C GLY A 11 -3.05 -41.38 12.75
N ALA A 12 -2.54 -41.37 11.52
CA ALA A 12 -2.70 -42.46 10.56
C ALA A 12 -1.31 -42.80 10.01
N LEU A 13 -0.92 -44.07 10.14
CA LEU A 13 0.33 -44.63 9.64
C LEU A 13 0.42 -44.48 8.12
N LEU A 14 1.62 -44.16 7.61
CA LEU A 14 2.02 -44.58 6.27
C LEU A 14 3.50 -45.05 6.31
N GLU A 15 3.68 -46.37 6.24
CA GLU A 15 4.99 -47.01 6.09
C GLU A 15 5.42 -47.05 4.62
N THR A 16 6.64 -46.56 4.40
CA THR A 16 7.67 -46.93 3.40
C THR A 16 7.39 -46.87 1.89
N ALA A 17 8.23 -46.11 1.18
CA ALA A 17 9.22 -46.69 0.25
C ALA A 17 10.31 -45.65 -0.12
N ARG A 18 11.58 -45.99 0.14
CA ARG A 18 12.74 -45.30 -0.45
C ARG A 18 12.79 -45.63 -1.94
N GLY A 19 12.63 -44.61 -2.79
CA GLY A 19 12.86 -44.69 -4.23
C GLY A 19 13.00 -43.29 -4.81
N ARG A 20 14.15 -43.00 -5.41
CA ARG A 20 14.45 -41.74 -6.11
C ARG A 20 13.58 -41.65 -7.37
N PRO A 21 12.86 -40.55 -7.68
CA PRO A 21 12.23 -40.40 -8.98
C PRO A 21 12.99 -39.44 -9.90
N GLN A 22 13.27 -39.96 -11.11
CA GLN A 22 13.45 -39.20 -12.34
C GLN A 22 12.15 -38.48 -12.71
N ALA A 23 12.29 -37.37 -13.44
CA ALA A 23 11.21 -36.56 -13.96
C ALA A 23 10.24 -37.35 -14.85
N ALA A 24 8.98 -37.46 -14.41
CA ALA A 24 7.82 -37.75 -15.25
C ALA A 24 6.59 -37.11 -14.59
N SER A 25 5.98 -36.15 -15.27
CA SER A 25 4.77 -35.46 -14.85
C SER A 25 3.55 -36.37 -15.01
N SER A 26 3.03 -36.88 -13.90
CA SER A 26 1.67 -37.45 -13.82
C SER A 26 0.76 -36.52 -13.03
N PRO A 27 -0.50 -36.30 -13.43
CA PRO A 27 -1.44 -35.49 -12.68
C PRO A 27 -1.76 -36.18 -11.34
N ALA A 28 -1.44 -35.52 -10.23
CA ALA A 28 -1.83 -35.98 -8.91
C ALA A 28 -3.33 -35.71 -8.71
N THR A 29 -4.11 -36.76 -8.45
CA THR A 29 -5.53 -36.65 -8.09
C THR A 29 -5.64 -36.47 -6.58
N VAL A 30 -6.10 -35.30 -6.12
CA VAL A 30 -6.37 -35.05 -4.70
C VAL A 30 -7.88 -35.25 -4.47
N VAL A 31 -8.24 -36.24 -3.66
CA VAL A 31 -9.64 -36.52 -3.27
C VAL A 31 -9.89 -35.87 -1.91
N VAL A 32 -10.69 -34.78 -1.89
CA VAL A 32 -11.14 -34.16 -0.64
C VAL A 32 -12.55 -34.67 -0.33
N THR A 33 -12.73 -35.34 0.80
CA THR A 33 -14.05 -35.81 1.27
C THR A 33 -14.54 -34.85 2.35
N LEU A 34 -15.57 -34.06 2.06
CA LEU A 34 -16.26 -33.23 3.05
C LEU A 34 -17.45 -34.01 3.61
N SER A 35 -17.42 -34.33 4.89
CA SER A 35 -18.56 -34.88 5.64
C SER A 35 -19.19 -33.78 6.50
N ALA A 36 -20.42 -33.38 6.19
CA ALA A 36 -21.22 -32.53 7.07
C ALA A 36 -21.95 -33.42 8.10
N PRO A 37 -22.03 -33.04 9.39
CA PRO A 37 -22.61 -33.91 10.43
C PRO A 37 -24.15 -34.03 10.40
N PHE A 38 -24.86 -33.43 9.45
CA PHE A 38 -26.32 -33.54 9.34
C PHE A 38 -26.81 -33.57 7.88
N SER A 39 -26.48 -34.61 7.12
CA SER A 39 -27.30 -35.11 6.00
C SER A 39 -26.65 -36.36 5.41
N SER A 40 -27.42 -37.45 5.23
CA SER A 40 -26.96 -38.74 4.72
C SER A 40 -26.59 -38.75 3.22
N LYS A 41 -26.15 -37.61 2.67
CA LYS A 41 -25.76 -37.47 1.27
C LYS A 41 -24.32 -36.92 1.19
N SER A 42 -23.38 -37.80 0.91
CA SER A 42 -22.01 -37.43 0.55
C SER A 42 -22.01 -36.89 -0.88
N VAL A 43 -21.68 -35.61 -1.06
CA VAL A 43 -21.42 -35.03 -2.37
C VAL A 43 -19.92 -35.14 -2.63
N VAL A 44 -19.53 -35.95 -3.61
CA VAL A 44 -18.13 -36.10 -4.02
C VAL A 44 -17.85 -35.07 -5.12
N LEU A 45 -17.18 -33.97 -4.77
CA LEU A 45 -16.65 -33.02 -5.76
C LEU A 45 -15.30 -33.53 -6.25
N THR A 46 -15.20 -33.88 -7.54
CA THR A 46 -13.92 -34.21 -8.17
C THR A 46 -13.37 -32.95 -8.83
N LEU A 47 -12.38 -32.32 -8.22
CA LEU A 47 -11.68 -31.15 -8.78
C LEU A 47 -10.65 -31.63 -9.80
N LYS A 48 -10.86 -31.33 -11.08
CA LYS A 48 -9.83 -31.45 -12.13
C LYS A 48 -9.32 -30.03 -12.42
N SER A 49 -8.09 -29.72 -12.01
CA SER A 49 -7.45 -28.49 -12.46
C SER A 49 -7.07 -28.63 -13.92
N THR A 50 -7.55 -27.72 -14.76
CA THR A 50 -7.04 -27.52 -16.12
C THR A 50 -6.61 -26.08 -16.16
N VAL A 51 -5.32 -25.81 -16.39
CA VAL A 51 -4.78 -24.45 -16.47
C VAL A 51 -5.42 -23.76 -17.67
N THR A 52 -6.34 -22.85 -17.40
CA THR A 52 -6.86 -21.92 -18.40
C THR A 52 -6.28 -20.55 -18.06
N ASP A 53 -5.39 -20.05 -18.92
CA ASP A 53 -4.85 -18.69 -18.85
C ASP A 53 -6.00 -17.72 -19.21
N GLN A 54 -6.82 -17.38 -18.22
CA GLN A 54 -7.92 -16.42 -18.37
C GLN A 54 -7.32 -15.03 -18.16
N GLY A 55 -6.95 -14.39 -19.28
CA GLY A 55 -6.59 -12.98 -19.31
C GLY A 55 -7.68 -12.09 -18.72
N GLU A 56 -7.24 -11.09 -17.99
CA GLU A 56 -7.98 -10.09 -17.21
C GLU A 56 -9.18 -9.44 -17.92
N ILE A 57 -10.24 -9.12 -17.16
CA ILE A 57 -11.29 -8.19 -17.55
C ILE A 57 -10.87 -6.78 -17.11
N ILE A 58 -10.23 -6.02 -17.99
CA ILE A 58 -10.13 -4.56 -17.81
C ILE A 58 -11.57 -4.01 -17.85
N PRO A 59 -12.07 -3.34 -16.80
CA PRO A 59 -13.41 -2.78 -16.82
C PRO A 59 -13.62 -1.89 -18.07
N PRO A 60 -14.74 -1.99 -18.79
CA PRO A 60 -14.97 -1.19 -20.00
C PRO A 60 -14.83 0.31 -19.74
N GLY A 61 -13.77 0.94 -20.24
CA GLY A 61 -13.44 2.35 -20.02
C GLY A 61 -12.34 2.63 -18.99
N ALA A 62 -11.80 1.61 -18.33
CA ALA A 62 -10.62 1.75 -17.49
C ALA A 62 -9.38 2.02 -18.36
N THR A 63 -8.63 3.06 -18.00
CA THR A 63 -7.39 3.43 -18.69
C THR A 63 -6.24 3.43 -17.70
N TYR A 64 -5.14 2.76 -18.04
CA TYR A 64 -3.90 2.89 -17.30
C TYR A 64 -3.31 4.28 -17.52
N PHE A 65 -3.16 5.05 -16.44
CA PHE A 65 -2.47 6.32 -16.53
C PHE A 65 -0.96 6.08 -16.64
N SER A 66 -0.42 6.27 -17.84
CA SER A 66 1.03 6.30 -18.05
C SER A 66 1.46 7.76 -18.26
N PRO A 67 1.82 8.48 -17.19
CA PRO A 67 2.26 9.87 -17.36
C PRO A 67 3.58 9.88 -18.14
N THR A 68 3.55 10.41 -19.36
CA THR A 68 4.78 10.80 -20.09
C THR A 68 5.11 12.29 -19.89
N THR A 69 4.29 13.02 -19.13
CA THR A 69 4.43 14.46 -18.95
C THR A 69 4.65 14.81 -17.49
N THR A 70 5.87 15.25 -17.18
CA THR A 70 6.15 16.10 -16.03
C THR A 70 5.24 17.32 -16.11
N ILE A 71 4.23 17.42 -15.25
CA ILE A 71 3.56 18.69 -15.02
C ILE A 71 4.53 19.52 -14.18
N THR A 72 5.33 20.36 -14.85
CA THR A 72 5.95 21.49 -14.19
C THR A 72 4.82 22.44 -13.84
N LEU A 73 4.58 22.67 -12.55
CA LEU A 73 3.72 23.76 -12.11
C LEU A 73 4.41 25.06 -12.55
N ALA A 74 4.04 25.55 -13.73
CA ALA A 74 4.55 26.81 -14.24
C ALA A 74 3.89 27.93 -13.44
N THR A 75 4.65 28.58 -12.55
CA THR A 75 4.32 29.94 -12.10
C THR A 75 4.57 30.90 -13.26
N THR A 76 3.74 30.83 -14.30
CA THR A 76 3.72 31.83 -15.35
C THR A 76 2.83 32.98 -14.90
N ALA A 77 3.45 34.01 -14.32
CA ALA A 77 2.83 35.32 -14.22
C ALA A 77 2.57 35.81 -15.64
N THR A 78 1.33 35.66 -16.11
CA THR A 78 0.90 36.21 -17.38
C THR A 78 0.54 37.66 -17.16
N THR A 79 1.39 38.56 -17.64
CA THR A 79 1.13 40.01 -17.68
C THR A 79 0.13 40.28 -18.80
N GLY A 80 -1.16 40.27 -18.47
CA GLY A 80 -2.22 40.75 -19.35
C GLY A 80 -2.30 42.27 -19.28
N THR A 81 -2.03 42.93 -20.40
CA THR A 81 -2.17 44.39 -20.58
C THR A 81 -3.66 44.74 -20.64
N LEU A 82 -4.17 45.43 -19.62
CA LEU A 82 -5.43 46.18 -19.70
C LEU A 82 -5.09 47.67 -19.63
N THR A 83 -5.37 48.36 -20.73
CA THR A 83 -5.35 49.82 -20.84
C THR A 83 -6.64 50.35 -20.24
N GLU A 84 -6.57 51.14 -19.17
CA GLU A 84 -7.26 52.44 -19.00
C GLU A 84 -7.21 52.94 -17.54
N GLY A 85 -6.72 54.18 -17.37
CA GLY A 85 -7.31 55.15 -16.45
C GLY A 85 -6.83 55.22 -14.99
N PHE A 86 -6.02 56.26 -14.72
CA PHE A 86 -5.87 57.01 -13.46
C PHE A 86 -4.78 56.65 -12.42
N ASN A 87 -3.73 57.48 -12.46
CA ASN A 87 -2.76 57.94 -11.44
C ASN A 87 -2.79 57.36 -10.02
N GLN A 88 -1.73 56.66 -9.62
CA GLN A 88 -0.79 57.16 -8.60
C GLN A 88 0.54 56.36 -8.61
N THR A 89 1.66 57.08 -8.60
CA THR A 89 3.02 56.55 -8.68
C THR A 89 3.59 56.32 -7.27
N THR A 90 4.01 55.09 -6.95
CA THR A 90 5.10 54.87 -5.98
C THR A 90 5.93 53.66 -6.41
N THR A 91 7.14 53.94 -6.90
CA THR A 91 8.18 52.98 -7.27
C THR A 91 8.91 52.50 -6.01
N SER A 92 9.19 51.20 -5.88
CA SER A 92 10.39 50.70 -5.16
C SER A 92 10.74 49.29 -5.60
N THR A 93 11.83 49.21 -6.35
CA THR A 93 12.55 48.02 -6.81
C THR A 93 13.26 47.35 -5.64
N VAL A 94 13.06 46.05 -5.44
CA VAL A 94 13.87 45.24 -4.50
C VAL A 94 14.90 44.46 -5.30
N THR A 95 16.14 44.96 -5.30
CA THR A 95 17.34 44.24 -5.73
C THR A 95 18.05 43.75 -4.47
N GLY A 96 17.94 42.46 -4.18
CA GLY A 96 18.66 41.83 -3.07
C GLY A 96 20.07 41.46 -3.49
N SER A 97 21.05 42.32 -3.17
CA SER A 97 22.47 41.96 -3.15
C SER A 97 23.00 42.07 -1.73
N SER A 98 23.76 41.05 -1.35
CA SER A 98 24.49 40.91 -0.11
C SER A 98 25.53 42.02 0.11
N SER A 99 25.49 42.69 1.25
CA SER A 99 26.68 43.25 1.90
C SER A 99 26.34 43.74 3.31
N GLY A 100 27.21 43.40 4.26
CA GLY A 100 27.14 43.85 5.64
C GLY A 100 27.30 45.37 5.81
N GLY A 101 26.80 45.86 6.94
CA GLY A 101 26.92 47.25 7.34
C GLY A 101 26.77 47.39 8.85
N ASN A 102 27.86 47.81 9.49
CA ASN A 102 27.99 48.23 10.87
C ASN A 102 26.90 49.22 11.30
N THR A 103 26.39 49.07 12.51
CA THR A 103 25.78 50.17 13.28
C THR A 103 26.62 50.48 14.51
N SER A 104 27.21 51.67 14.49
CA SER A 104 27.88 52.34 15.59
C SER A 104 26.87 52.75 16.67
N GLY A 105 27.11 52.35 17.91
CA GLY A 105 26.46 52.88 19.11
C GLY A 105 27.53 53.45 20.05
N ASN A 106 27.51 54.77 20.23
CA ASN A 106 28.41 55.53 21.09
C ASN A 106 27.92 55.45 22.54
N THR A 107 28.71 54.91 23.46
CA THR A 107 28.60 55.18 24.91
C THR A 107 29.99 55.14 25.54
N SER A 108 30.35 56.26 26.17
CA SER A 108 31.59 56.52 26.88
C SER A 108 31.75 55.64 28.13
N GLY A 109 32.95 55.10 28.36
CA GLY A 109 33.29 54.40 29.60
C GLY A 109 34.72 53.88 29.64
N SER A 110 35.62 54.72 30.18
CA SER A 110 36.93 54.48 30.84
C SER A 110 37.86 53.32 30.44
N THR A 111 39.13 53.69 30.30
CA THR A 111 40.36 52.93 30.06
C THR A 111 40.63 51.74 31.00
N SER A 112 41.14 50.65 30.44
CA SER A 112 42.30 49.89 30.95
C SER A 112 42.80 48.89 29.90
N GLY A 113 44.08 48.98 29.55
CA GLY A 113 44.72 48.11 28.57
C GLY A 113 45.04 46.73 29.15
N SER A 114 44.93 45.71 28.32
CA SER A 114 45.64 44.44 28.47
C SER A 114 45.68 43.73 27.12
N SER A 115 46.90 43.56 26.61
CA SER A 115 47.24 42.81 25.42
C SER A 115 47.04 41.30 25.66
N SER A 116 46.20 40.65 24.85
CA SER A 116 46.19 39.19 24.75
C SER A 116 46.03 38.73 23.31
N SER A 117 46.93 37.81 22.97
CA SER A 117 47.16 37.08 21.73
C SER A 117 45.92 36.58 20.99
N ALA A 118 45.88 36.81 19.68
CA ALA A 118 44.93 36.19 18.76
C ALA A 118 45.26 34.70 18.58
N SER A 119 44.35 33.84 19.02
CA SER A 119 44.34 32.42 18.66
C SER A 119 43.22 32.17 17.66
N SER A 120 43.57 31.79 16.43
CA SER A 120 42.63 31.35 15.41
C SER A 120 41.94 30.06 15.87
N ALA A 121 40.67 30.16 16.27
CA ALA A 121 39.84 29.00 16.55
C ALA A 121 39.15 28.56 15.25
N THR A 122 39.54 27.40 14.73
CA THR A 122 38.82 26.70 13.67
C THR A 122 37.49 26.22 14.24
N THR A 123 36.39 26.86 13.87
CA THR A 123 35.04 26.42 14.23
C THR A 123 34.66 25.21 13.39
N SER A 124 34.90 24.01 13.93
CA SER A 124 34.26 22.80 13.45
C SER A 124 32.76 22.90 13.72
N SER A 125 31.94 23.00 12.67
CA SER A 125 30.49 22.89 12.77
C SER A 125 30.12 21.47 13.19
N VAL A 126 29.93 21.26 14.50
CA VAL A 126 29.33 20.03 15.01
C VAL A 126 27.89 20.00 14.47
N ALA A 127 27.60 19.07 13.57
CA ALA A 127 26.24 18.79 13.15
C ALA A 127 25.42 18.46 14.41
N THR A 128 24.35 19.21 14.65
CA THR A 128 23.40 18.89 15.72
C THR A 128 22.88 17.47 15.50
N PRO A 129 22.95 16.58 16.51
CA PRO A 129 22.40 15.24 16.39
C PRO A 129 20.91 15.35 16.03
N ILE A 130 20.50 14.69 14.95
CA ILE A 130 19.08 14.51 14.66
C ILE A 130 18.50 13.70 15.84
N PRO A 131 17.44 14.18 16.52
CA PRO A 131 16.86 13.45 17.62
C PRO A 131 16.38 12.08 17.11
N THR A 132 16.97 11.02 17.66
CA THR A 132 16.55 9.64 17.36
C THR A 132 15.10 9.48 17.82
N PRO A 133 14.19 9.00 16.94
CA PRO A 133 12.82 8.70 17.34
C PRO A 133 12.83 7.78 18.55
N THR A 134 12.14 8.15 19.63
CA THR A 134 11.99 7.29 20.81
C THR A 134 10.76 6.38 20.70
N GLN A 135 9.90 6.65 19.72
CA GLN A 135 8.73 5.84 19.39
C GLN A 135 8.92 5.20 18.01
N PRO A 136 8.61 3.90 17.86
CA PRO A 136 8.70 3.23 16.56
C PRO A 136 7.64 3.71 15.59
N CYS A 137 7.98 3.73 14.30
CA CYS A 137 7.05 4.01 13.20
C CYS A 137 6.69 2.67 12.53
N ASN A 138 5.40 2.36 12.40
CA ASN A 138 4.96 1.03 11.95
C ASN A 138 5.60 -0.13 12.76
N GLY A 139 5.83 0.07 14.07
CA GLY A 139 6.43 -0.94 14.95
C GLY A 139 7.97 -1.03 14.96
N TYR A 140 8.68 -0.27 14.11
CA TYR A 140 10.15 -0.30 14.01
C TYR A 140 10.78 1.09 14.12
N LEU A 141 11.90 1.21 14.85
CA LEU A 141 12.60 2.51 15.00
C LEU A 141 13.27 2.94 13.70
N GLU A 142 13.88 1.97 13.01
CA GLU A 142 14.55 2.18 11.73
C GLU A 142 13.61 2.63 10.61
N PHE A 143 12.30 2.32 10.71
CA PHE A 143 11.32 2.73 9.70
C PHE A 143 11.02 4.22 9.75
N CYS A 144 11.23 4.88 10.89
CA CYS A 144 11.00 6.31 11.02
C CYS A 144 11.87 7.16 10.08
N GLU A 145 13.10 6.70 9.80
CA GLU A 145 14.05 7.38 8.91
C GLU A 145 13.97 6.90 7.46
N ARG A 146 13.24 5.82 7.19
CA ARG A 146 13.06 5.28 5.84
C ARG A 146 11.94 6.01 5.11
N GLN A 147 12.14 6.24 3.81
CA GLN A 147 11.09 6.69 2.90
C GLN A 147 9.99 5.64 2.82
N TYR A 148 8.74 6.06 2.67
CA TYR A 148 7.59 5.16 2.46
C TYR A 148 7.84 4.15 1.32
N SER A 149 8.40 4.62 0.20
CA SER A 149 8.81 3.83 -0.98
C SER A 149 10.04 2.94 -0.79
N ASN A 150 10.60 2.94 0.42
CA ASN A 150 11.76 2.15 0.79
C ASN A 150 11.44 1.37 2.06
N ILE A 151 10.22 0.86 2.20
CA ILE A 151 9.81 -0.09 3.24
C ILE A 151 9.08 -1.22 2.54
N THR A 152 9.36 -2.46 2.95
CA THR A 152 8.65 -3.63 2.46
C THR A 152 7.59 -3.99 3.50
N GLU A 153 6.33 -3.97 3.08
CA GLU A 153 5.18 -4.20 3.94
C GLU A 153 4.46 -5.50 3.54
N VAL A 154 3.88 -6.14 4.56
CA VAL A 154 2.93 -7.24 4.39
C VAL A 154 1.53 -6.64 4.29
N CYS A 155 0.76 -7.15 3.34
CA CYS A 155 -0.51 -6.58 2.92
C CYS A 155 -1.61 -7.64 3.01
N ALA A 156 -2.84 -7.23 3.30
CA ALA A 156 -3.99 -8.12 3.25
C ALA A 156 -4.71 -7.98 1.89
N HIS A 157 -4.69 -9.05 1.08
CA HIS A 157 -5.48 -9.13 -0.14
C HIS A 157 -6.95 -9.23 0.22
N ASN A 158 -7.79 -8.38 -0.37
CA ASN A 158 -9.23 -8.45 -0.16
C ASN A 158 -9.61 -8.42 1.33
N SER A 159 -8.92 -7.53 2.06
CA SER A 159 -8.99 -7.36 3.50
C SER A 159 -10.40 -7.33 4.12
N PRO A 160 -11.43 -6.73 3.47
CA PRO A 160 -12.79 -6.73 4.02
C PRO A 160 -13.50 -8.10 4.01
N PHE A 161 -13.01 -9.09 3.26
CA PHE A 161 -13.76 -10.33 2.98
C PHE A 161 -13.42 -11.42 3.99
N ASN A 162 -14.02 -11.32 5.18
CA ASN A 162 -13.74 -12.18 6.34
C ASN A 162 -14.96 -12.94 6.90
N ILE A 163 -15.91 -13.32 6.03
CA ILE A 163 -17.11 -14.05 6.46
C ILE A 163 -16.74 -15.51 6.73
N ARG A 164 -16.82 -15.91 8.01
CA ARG A 164 -16.49 -17.26 8.45
C ARG A 164 -17.31 -18.32 7.70
N GLY A 165 -16.62 -19.30 7.12
CA GLY A 165 -17.25 -20.42 6.41
C GLY A 165 -17.74 -20.08 4.99
N ASN A 166 -17.54 -18.86 4.50
CA ASN A 166 -17.78 -18.51 3.10
C ASN A 166 -16.55 -18.91 2.24
N LEU A 167 -16.79 -19.58 1.12
CA LEU A 167 -15.75 -20.11 0.23
C LEU A 167 -14.95 -19.02 -0.53
N PHE A 168 -15.49 -17.81 -0.61
CA PHE A 168 -14.90 -16.65 -1.27
C PHE A 168 -14.17 -15.72 -0.30
N SER A 169 -14.22 -15.98 1.01
CA SER A 169 -13.52 -15.13 1.98
C SER A 169 -12.02 -15.24 1.79
N ASN A 170 -11.33 -14.11 1.80
CA ASN A 170 -9.88 -14.05 1.76
C ASN A 170 -9.26 -13.95 3.15
N GLN A 171 -10.00 -13.52 4.16
CA GLN A 171 -9.45 -13.28 5.48
C GLN A 171 -10.20 -14.10 6.53
N GLU A 172 -9.52 -14.50 7.60
CA GLU A 172 -10.19 -15.04 8.80
C GLU A 172 -10.48 -13.91 9.81
N LEU A 173 -9.61 -12.89 9.81
CA LEU A 173 -9.61 -11.81 10.78
C LEU A 173 -10.21 -10.53 10.21
N GLY A 174 -10.87 -9.73 11.06
CA GLY A 174 -11.33 -8.39 10.70
C GLY A 174 -10.19 -7.37 10.67
N VAL A 175 -10.43 -6.23 10.00
CA VAL A 175 -9.40 -5.21 9.73
C VAL A 175 -8.59 -4.75 10.96
N THR A 176 -9.23 -4.59 12.12
CA THR A 176 -8.51 -4.18 13.34
C THR A 176 -7.49 -5.24 13.78
N ALA A 177 -7.83 -6.53 13.69
CA ALA A 177 -6.91 -7.60 14.02
C ALA A 177 -5.77 -7.68 13.00
N GLN A 178 -6.08 -7.59 11.70
CA GLN A 178 -5.07 -7.55 10.64
C GLN A 178 -4.06 -6.41 10.86
N LEU A 179 -4.53 -5.20 11.17
CA LEU A 179 -3.67 -4.05 11.48
C LEU A 179 -2.82 -4.28 12.75
N ASN A 180 -3.40 -4.89 13.79
CA ASN A 180 -2.67 -5.26 15.00
C ASN A 180 -1.58 -6.32 14.74
N ASP A 181 -1.78 -7.21 13.77
CA ASP A 181 -0.82 -8.26 13.39
C ASP A 181 0.32 -7.76 12.49
N GLY A 182 0.32 -6.46 12.14
CA GLY A 182 1.40 -5.83 11.40
C GLY A 182 1.11 -5.59 9.92
N ILE A 183 -0.11 -5.87 9.44
CA ILE A 183 -0.52 -5.49 8.09
C ILE A 183 -0.51 -3.96 7.96
N ARG A 184 0.14 -3.43 6.92
CA ARG A 184 0.21 -1.98 6.66
C ARG A 184 -0.32 -1.55 5.30
N MET A 185 -0.76 -2.50 4.48
CA MET A 185 -1.58 -2.24 3.31
C MET A 185 -2.85 -3.11 3.30
N LEU A 186 -3.99 -2.46 3.12
CA LEU A 186 -5.32 -3.08 3.04
C LEU A 186 -5.81 -2.93 1.60
N GLN A 187 -5.97 -4.05 0.90
CA GLN A 187 -6.51 -4.07 -0.47
C GLN A 187 -7.95 -4.60 -0.46
N GLY A 188 -8.83 -4.07 -1.31
CA GLY A 188 -10.19 -4.57 -1.46
C GLY A 188 -10.85 -4.18 -2.79
N GLN A 189 -11.69 -5.08 -3.31
CA GLN A 189 -12.48 -4.85 -4.52
C GLN A 189 -13.77 -4.09 -4.21
N VAL A 190 -14.10 -3.12 -5.05
CA VAL A 190 -15.25 -2.24 -4.90
C VAL A 190 -16.21 -2.43 -6.07
N HIS A 191 -17.49 -2.56 -5.72
CA HIS A 191 -18.58 -2.57 -6.67
C HIS A 191 -19.64 -1.52 -6.30
N PHE A 192 -20.35 -1.03 -7.31
CA PHE A 192 -21.49 -0.15 -7.15
C PHE A 192 -22.77 -0.99 -7.08
N GLN A 193 -23.39 -1.03 -5.90
CA GLN A 193 -24.56 -1.83 -5.60
C GLN A 193 -25.55 -0.97 -4.83
N ASP A 194 -26.84 -1.05 -5.18
CA ASP A 194 -27.93 -0.35 -4.47
C ASP A 194 -27.67 1.16 -4.29
N ASP A 195 -27.19 1.81 -5.37
CA ASP A 195 -26.86 3.24 -5.43
C ASP A 195 -25.72 3.70 -4.49
N THR A 196 -24.83 2.79 -4.08
CA THR A 196 -23.68 3.10 -3.21
C THR A 196 -22.47 2.20 -3.49
N LEU A 197 -21.27 2.62 -3.07
CA LEU A 197 -20.07 1.78 -3.20
C LEU A 197 -19.92 0.81 -2.02
N HIS A 198 -19.81 -0.46 -2.34
CA HIS A 198 -19.62 -1.57 -1.41
C HIS A 198 -18.29 -2.26 -1.64
N PHE A 199 -17.71 -2.82 -0.57
CA PHE A 199 -16.65 -3.81 -0.74
C PHE A 199 -17.30 -5.15 -1.07
N CYS A 200 -17.11 -5.64 -2.30
CA CYS A 200 -17.67 -6.90 -2.76
C CYS A 200 -16.60 -7.79 -3.43
N HIS A 201 -16.66 -9.11 -3.21
CA HIS A 201 -15.71 -10.05 -3.80
C HIS A 201 -16.21 -10.55 -5.16
N THR A 202 -15.63 -10.09 -6.28
CA THR A 202 -16.04 -10.42 -7.67
C THR A 202 -17.44 -9.92 -8.05
N LYS A 203 -18.45 -10.16 -7.21
CA LYS A 203 -19.83 -9.68 -7.28
C LYS A 203 -20.38 -9.62 -5.85
N CYS A 204 -21.28 -8.67 -5.58
CA CYS A 204 -21.90 -8.53 -4.26
C CYS A 204 -22.74 -9.75 -3.85
N ASP A 205 -23.23 -10.55 -4.82
CA ASP A 205 -23.93 -11.82 -4.56
C ASP A 205 -23.05 -12.90 -3.88
N PHE A 206 -21.72 -12.82 -3.99
CA PHE A 206 -20.81 -13.80 -3.39
C PHE A 206 -20.39 -13.39 -1.98
N ILE A 207 -19.87 -12.17 -1.87
CA ILE A 207 -19.60 -11.48 -0.61
C ILE A 207 -19.92 -10.01 -0.82
N ASP A 208 -20.73 -9.47 0.08
CA ASP A 208 -20.92 -8.05 0.31
C ASP A 208 -20.49 -7.75 1.74
N ALA A 209 -19.37 -7.04 1.90
CA ALA A 209 -18.85 -6.59 3.20
C ALA A 209 -19.45 -5.23 3.63
N GLY A 210 -20.46 -4.75 2.90
CA GLY A 210 -21.18 -3.52 3.15
C GLY A 210 -20.53 -2.28 2.53
N PRO A 211 -21.09 -1.09 2.82
CA PRO A 211 -20.58 0.17 2.31
C PRO A 211 -19.12 0.40 2.70
N ILE A 212 -18.32 0.92 1.76
CA ILE A 212 -16.89 1.21 2.00
C ILE A 212 -16.66 2.06 3.24
N SER A 213 -17.58 3.00 3.52
CA SER A 213 -17.50 3.90 4.66
C SER A 213 -17.42 3.16 6.00
N ASP A 214 -18.07 2.01 6.12
CA ASP A 214 -18.19 1.29 7.39
C ASP A 214 -16.86 0.59 7.71
N TYR A 215 -16.27 -0.05 6.70
CA TYR A 215 -14.93 -0.63 6.79
C TYR A 215 -13.86 0.45 7.06
N LEU A 216 -13.86 1.55 6.28
CA LEU A 216 -12.89 2.64 6.47
C LEU A 216 -13.05 3.38 7.80
N SER A 217 -14.26 3.40 8.38
CA SER A 217 -14.47 3.94 9.73
C SER A 217 -13.69 3.15 10.79
N ASN A 218 -13.60 1.83 10.63
CA ASN A 218 -12.80 0.99 11.54
C ASN A 218 -11.30 1.22 11.38
N VAL A 219 -10.82 1.43 10.14
CA VAL A 219 -9.43 1.83 9.87
C VAL A 219 -9.13 3.19 10.51
N THR A 220 -10.04 4.16 10.37
CA THR A 220 -9.90 5.51 10.93
C THR A 220 -9.81 5.47 12.46
N LYS A 221 -10.70 4.72 13.12
CA LYS A 221 -10.65 4.52 14.58
C LYS A 221 -9.32 3.91 15.02
N TRP A 222 -8.79 2.95 14.26
CA TRP A 222 -7.50 2.35 14.56
C TRP A 222 -6.34 3.36 14.39
N LEU A 223 -6.32 4.16 13.33
CA LEU A 223 -5.31 5.21 13.14
C LEU A 223 -5.35 6.27 14.25
N GLN A 224 -6.53 6.62 14.75
CA GLN A 224 -6.68 7.52 15.90
C GLN A 224 -6.08 6.94 17.18
N ALA A 225 -6.26 5.64 17.41
CA ALA A 225 -5.70 4.94 18.57
C ALA A 225 -4.19 4.66 18.44
N ASN A 226 -3.64 4.70 17.22
CA ASN A 226 -2.26 4.36 16.94
C ASN A 226 -1.55 5.51 16.17
N PRO A 227 -1.01 6.52 16.89
CA PRO A 227 -0.52 7.76 16.27
C PRO A 227 0.76 7.61 15.45
N ASN A 228 1.56 6.57 15.69
CA ASN A 228 2.85 6.35 15.02
C ASN A 228 2.75 5.40 13.81
N GLU A 229 1.53 5.19 13.31
CA GLU A 229 1.25 4.21 12.27
C GLU A 229 0.83 4.92 10.97
N VAL A 230 1.37 4.44 9.86
CA VAL A 230 1.03 4.83 8.49
C VAL A 230 0.45 3.62 7.78
N VAL A 231 -0.72 3.78 7.14
CA VAL A 231 -1.41 2.70 6.43
C VAL A 231 -1.60 3.05 4.97
N THR A 232 -1.64 2.01 4.14
CA THR A 232 -1.94 2.06 2.72
C THR A 232 -3.30 1.42 2.46
N ILE A 233 -4.11 2.05 1.62
CA ILE A 233 -5.41 1.53 1.19
C ILE A 233 -5.39 1.45 -0.33
N LEU A 234 -5.63 0.28 -0.89
CA LEU A 234 -5.78 0.09 -2.32
C LEU A 234 -7.20 -0.40 -2.63
N MET A 235 -7.95 0.41 -3.37
CA MET A 235 -9.31 0.09 -3.79
C MET A 235 -9.32 -0.33 -5.26
N GLY A 236 -9.93 -1.49 -5.54
CA GLY A 236 -10.16 -1.97 -6.89
C GLY A 236 -11.49 -1.45 -7.44
N ASN A 237 -11.47 -0.60 -8.46
CA ASN A 237 -12.60 0.09 -9.06
C ASN A 237 -13.18 -0.70 -10.23
N SER A 238 -13.74 -1.87 -9.95
CA SER A 238 -14.20 -2.80 -10.99
C SER A 238 -15.36 -2.28 -11.84
N ASP A 239 -16.12 -1.31 -11.32
CA ASP A 239 -17.30 -0.73 -11.98
C ASP A 239 -17.07 0.69 -12.54
N ASN A 240 -15.81 1.12 -12.68
CA ASN A 240 -15.41 2.41 -13.27
C ASN A 240 -16.12 3.62 -12.66
N GLN A 241 -16.26 3.63 -11.34
CA GLN A 241 -16.90 4.73 -10.61
C GLN A 241 -15.94 5.93 -10.49
N PRO A 242 -16.45 7.17 -10.53
CA PRO A 242 -15.59 8.34 -10.46
C PRO A 242 -14.95 8.46 -9.06
N PRO A 243 -13.73 9.01 -8.95
CA PRO A 243 -13.01 9.13 -7.67
C PRO A 243 -13.76 9.99 -6.65
N THR A 244 -14.65 10.89 -7.10
CA THR A 244 -15.53 11.69 -6.25
C THR A 244 -16.49 10.82 -5.42
N SER A 245 -17.00 9.70 -5.97
CA SER A 245 -17.84 8.76 -5.23
C SER A 245 -17.04 8.09 -4.10
N PHE A 246 -15.79 7.71 -4.35
CA PHE A 246 -14.89 7.20 -3.30
C PHE A 246 -14.58 8.25 -2.24
N GLN A 247 -14.36 9.51 -2.64
CA GLN A 247 -14.14 10.63 -1.72
C GLN A 247 -15.30 10.78 -0.72
N GLU A 248 -16.55 10.65 -1.16
CA GLU A 248 -17.71 10.75 -0.26
C GLU A 248 -17.65 9.70 0.86
N HIS A 249 -17.30 8.45 0.54
CA HIS A 249 -17.13 7.39 1.54
C HIS A 249 -15.92 7.63 2.45
N ILE A 250 -14.78 8.10 1.91
CA ILE A 250 -13.57 8.44 2.69
C ILE A 250 -13.86 9.56 3.69
N LYS A 251 -14.61 10.60 3.26
CA LYS A 251 -15.08 11.69 4.12
C LYS A 251 -16.01 11.18 5.21
N LYS A 252 -17.02 10.40 4.82
CA LYS A 252 -18.00 9.81 5.76
C LYS A 252 -17.32 8.93 6.82
N ALA A 253 -16.26 8.22 6.45
CA ALA A 253 -15.47 7.40 7.36
C ALA A 253 -14.56 8.20 8.31
N GLY A 254 -14.36 9.50 8.05
CA GLY A 254 -13.44 10.34 8.82
C GLY A 254 -11.96 10.14 8.48
N LEU A 255 -11.65 9.48 7.36
CA LEU A 255 -10.28 9.14 6.97
C LEU A 255 -9.56 10.30 6.25
N GLU A 256 -10.30 11.17 5.55
CA GLU A 256 -9.75 12.28 4.75
C GLU A 256 -8.68 13.13 5.48
N PRO A 257 -8.82 13.49 6.77
CA PRO A 257 -7.79 14.26 7.47
C PRO A 257 -6.40 13.59 7.51
N PHE A 258 -6.36 12.25 7.49
CA PHE A 258 -5.13 11.45 7.47
C PHE A 258 -4.56 11.28 6.04
N ALA A 259 -5.33 11.58 5.00
CA ALA A 259 -4.96 11.24 3.63
C ALA A 259 -3.76 12.06 3.14
N TYR A 260 -2.74 11.37 2.62
CA TYR A 260 -1.55 11.98 2.04
C TYR A 260 -1.85 12.57 0.66
N VAL A 261 -1.53 13.85 0.49
CA VAL A 261 -1.58 14.54 -0.81
C VAL A 261 -0.14 14.66 -1.32
N PRO A 262 0.21 14.04 -2.45
CA PRO A 262 1.56 14.10 -2.97
C PRO A 262 1.85 15.50 -3.56
N PRO A 263 3.05 16.07 -3.31
CA PRO A 263 3.44 17.37 -3.87
C PRO A 263 3.76 17.29 -5.37
N LYS A 264 3.86 16.09 -5.94
CA LYS A 264 4.25 15.81 -7.30
C LYS A 264 3.45 14.61 -7.83
N ILE A 265 3.06 14.68 -9.10
CA ILE A 265 2.28 13.62 -9.75
C ILE A 265 2.96 13.28 -11.10
N PRO A 266 3.43 12.04 -11.31
CA PRO A 266 3.55 10.95 -10.33
C PRO A 266 4.71 11.18 -9.35
N MET A 267 4.70 10.45 -8.22
CA MET A 267 5.84 10.41 -7.29
C MET A 267 6.81 9.33 -7.78
N GLY A 268 8.08 9.68 -7.94
CA GLY A 268 9.15 8.70 -8.11
C GLY A 268 9.58 8.13 -6.76
N LEU A 269 10.35 7.04 -6.79
CA LEU A 269 10.82 6.37 -5.58
C LEU A 269 11.45 7.32 -4.55
N ASN A 270 12.29 8.27 -4.98
CA ASN A 270 12.98 9.18 -4.06
C ASN A 270 12.15 10.40 -3.61
N ASP A 271 10.97 10.60 -4.21
CA ASP A 271 10.11 11.76 -3.88
C ASP A 271 9.29 11.52 -2.60
N TRP A 272 9.11 10.26 -2.20
CA TRP A 272 8.30 9.89 -1.03
C TRP A 272 8.94 10.35 0.28
N PRO A 273 8.15 10.91 1.22
CA PRO A 273 8.64 11.31 2.53
C PRO A 273 9.00 10.10 3.40
N THR A 274 9.72 10.36 4.50
CA THR A 274 9.93 9.35 5.54
C THR A 274 8.67 9.14 6.37
N LEU A 275 8.53 7.96 7.01
CA LEU A 275 7.36 7.72 7.88
C LEU A 275 7.30 8.73 9.03
N SER A 276 8.45 9.09 9.63
CA SER A 276 8.48 10.12 10.67
C SER A 276 7.96 11.47 10.16
N SER A 277 8.28 11.84 8.91
CA SER A 277 7.75 13.06 8.31
C SER A 277 6.23 12.97 8.06
N MET A 278 5.72 11.84 7.61
CA MET A 278 4.28 11.62 7.43
C MET A 278 3.51 11.71 8.75
N ILE A 279 4.03 11.08 9.80
CA ILE A 279 3.47 11.11 11.15
C ILE A 279 3.56 12.52 11.74
N SER A 280 4.75 13.12 11.70
CA SER A 280 5.05 14.42 12.32
C SER A 280 4.54 15.62 11.55
N SER A 281 4.10 15.46 10.30
CA SER A 281 3.36 16.51 9.59
C SER A 281 2.11 16.98 10.36
N GLY A 282 1.64 16.17 11.31
CA GLY A 282 0.60 16.56 12.27
C GLY A 282 1.10 17.11 13.61
N HIS A 283 2.37 16.94 13.95
CA HIS A 283 2.89 17.31 15.26
C HIS A 283 3.51 18.72 15.20
N GLY A 284 2.69 19.79 15.16
CA GLY A 284 3.27 21.13 15.25
C GLY A 284 2.38 22.37 15.20
N LEU A 285 1.10 22.30 14.80
CA LEU A 285 0.28 23.51 14.63
C LEU A 285 -1.03 23.49 15.45
N HIS A 286 -1.62 22.32 15.72
CA HIS A 286 -2.80 22.19 16.59
C HIS A 286 -2.98 20.74 17.11
N PRO A 287 -3.59 20.50 18.29
CA PRO A 287 -3.92 19.13 18.77
C PRO A 287 -4.82 18.29 17.84
N SER A 288 -5.42 18.90 16.82
CA SER A 288 -6.23 18.23 15.80
C SER A 288 -5.45 17.85 14.53
N ASP A 289 -4.15 18.09 14.49
CA ASP A 289 -3.33 17.77 13.35
C ASP A 289 -2.92 16.29 13.41
N LEU A 290 -3.55 15.48 12.56
CA LEU A 290 -3.59 14.02 12.67
C LEU A 290 -2.46 13.27 11.93
N GLY A 291 -1.57 14.01 11.29
CA GLY A 291 -0.53 13.49 10.39
C GLY A 291 -1.10 13.01 9.05
N LYS A 292 -0.27 12.99 8.01
CA LYS A 292 -0.63 12.48 6.68
C LYS A 292 -0.27 11.00 6.57
N ARG A 293 -1.04 10.17 7.28
CA ARG A 293 -0.75 8.77 7.62
C ARG A 293 -1.57 7.74 6.84
N ALA A 294 -2.38 8.15 5.87
CA ALA A 294 -3.10 7.25 4.97
C ALA A 294 -2.72 7.51 3.51
N VAL A 295 -2.10 6.52 2.85
CA VAL A 295 -1.84 6.56 1.40
C VAL A 295 -2.96 5.80 0.70
N ILE A 296 -3.68 6.44 -0.21
CA ILE A 296 -4.88 5.88 -0.83
C ILE A 296 -4.64 5.75 -2.33
N PHE A 297 -4.70 4.52 -2.84
CA PHE A 297 -4.61 4.18 -4.25
C PHE A 297 -5.96 3.72 -4.78
N LEU A 298 -6.20 4.01 -6.06
CA LEU A 298 -7.28 3.45 -6.86
C LEU A 298 -6.66 2.83 -8.13
N ASP A 299 -7.01 1.60 -8.44
CA ASP A 299 -6.43 0.86 -9.57
C ASP A 299 -6.77 1.49 -10.94
N TYR A 300 -8.01 1.94 -11.09
CA TYR A 300 -8.55 2.49 -12.33
C TYR A 300 -9.38 3.75 -12.06
N GLY A 301 -9.23 4.74 -12.95
CA GLY A 301 -10.07 5.94 -12.93
C GLY A 301 -9.73 6.95 -11.83
N ALA A 302 -8.54 6.86 -11.22
CA ALA A 302 -8.06 7.93 -10.35
C ALA A 302 -7.88 9.22 -11.14
N ASP A 303 -8.27 10.35 -10.53
CA ASP A 303 -8.03 11.67 -11.06
C ASP A 303 -7.65 12.60 -9.90
N GLN A 304 -6.35 12.84 -9.77
CA GLN A 304 -5.80 13.70 -8.72
C GLN A 304 -6.08 15.20 -8.97
N GLY A 305 -6.63 15.57 -10.14
CA GLY A 305 -7.18 16.91 -10.37
C GLY A 305 -8.51 17.13 -9.64
N SER A 306 -9.35 16.09 -9.55
CA SER A 306 -10.63 16.15 -8.81
C SER A 306 -10.50 15.74 -7.35
N VAL A 307 -9.77 14.66 -7.05
CA VAL A 307 -9.53 14.19 -5.66
C VAL A 307 -8.02 14.00 -5.42
N PRO A 308 -7.31 15.03 -4.93
CA PRO A 308 -5.84 15.05 -4.90
C PRO A 308 -5.14 13.93 -4.11
N TYR A 309 -5.81 13.36 -3.12
CA TYR A 309 -5.27 12.30 -2.25
C TYR A 309 -5.64 10.87 -2.69
N ILE A 310 -6.41 10.70 -3.77
CA ILE A 310 -6.65 9.37 -4.37
C ILE A 310 -5.67 9.21 -5.53
N LEU A 311 -4.60 8.46 -5.30
CA LEU A 311 -3.50 8.29 -6.25
C LEU A 311 -3.86 7.21 -7.27
N ASP A 312 -3.45 7.43 -8.52
CA ASP A 312 -3.48 6.38 -9.55
C ASP A 312 -2.47 5.30 -9.20
N GLN A 313 -2.95 4.07 -8.95
CA GLN A 313 -2.09 2.93 -8.60
C GLN A 313 -0.97 2.78 -9.61
N PHE A 314 -1.31 2.63 -10.89
CA PHE A 314 -0.37 2.16 -11.89
C PHE A 314 0.70 3.20 -12.27
N SER A 315 0.48 4.48 -12.00
CA SER A 315 1.51 5.51 -12.10
C SER A 315 2.58 5.42 -11.00
N GLN A 316 2.27 4.79 -9.87
CA GLN A 316 3.09 4.75 -8.65
C GLN A 316 3.68 3.36 -8.39
N LEU A 317 2.91 2.32 -8.70
CA LEU A 317 3.26 0.92 -8.48
C LEU A 317 2.85 0.03 -9.67
N TRP A 318 3.62 -1.02 -9.92
CA TRP A 318 3.20 -2.12 -10.77
C TRP A 318 2.97 -3.37 -9.92
N GLU A 319 2.37 -4.40 -10.50
CA GLU A 319 2.17 -5.66 -9.79
C GLU A 319 2.49 -6.88 -10.65
N THR A 320 2.82 -7.97 -9.98
CA THR A 320 3.00 -9.30 -10.59
C THR A 320 1.64 -9.88 -11.01
N PRO A 321 1.59 -11.04 -11.70
CA PRO A 321 0.35 -11.60 -12.25
C PRO A 321 -0.84 -11.53 -11.31
N PHE A 322 -1.92 -10.93 -11.79
CA PHE A 322 -3.15 -10.82 -11.03
C PHE A 322 -3.85 -12.17 -10.91
N SER A 323 -4.42 -12.45 -9.72
CA SER A 323 -5.16 -13.69 -9.43
C SER A 323 -4.42 -14.99 -9.79
N PRO A 324 -3.18 -15.18 -9.30
CA PRO A 324 -2.34 -16.31 -9.69
C PRO A 324 -2.99 -17.65 -9.29
N THR A 325 -2.89 -18.65 -10.16
CA THR A 325 -3.32 -20.05 -9.91
C THR A 325 -2.15 -21.02 -9.86
N ASN A 326 -0.92 -20.51 -10.02
CA ASN A 326 0.31 -21.26 -9.95
C ASN A 326 1.15 -20.80 -8.74
N ARG A 327 1.66 -21.76 -7.97
CA ARG A 327 2.53 -21.52 -6.80
C ARG A 327 3.91 -21.00 -7.16
N SER A 328 4.29 -21.04 -8.44
CA SER A 328 5.49 -20.37 -8.94
C SER A 328 5.20 -18.90 -9.20
N PHE A 329 5.24 -18.08 -8.15
CA PHE A 329 5.03 -16.64 -8.24
C PHE A 329 6.20 -15.97 -8.96
N PRO A 330 5.99 -15.30 -10.12
CA PRO A 330 7.06 -14.63 -10.83
C PRO A 330 7.33 -13.24 -10.24
N CYS A 331 8.48 -12.67 -10.60
CA CYS A 331 8.90 -11.35 -10.17
C CYS A 331 8.69 -10.26 -11.24
N GLU A 332 8.00 -10.56 -12.34
CA GLU A 332 7.87 -9.66 -13.49
C GLU A 332 6.56 -8.87 -13.46
N PRO A 333 6.55 -7.65 -14.03
CA PRO A 333 5.34 -6.87 -14.16
C PRO A 333 4.30 -7.58 -15.03
N ASP A 334 3.08 -7.63 -14.53
CA ASP A 334 1.88 -7.99 -15.29
C ASP A 334 1.04 -6.73 -15.53
N ARG A 335 0.74 -5.97 -14.46
CA ARG A 335 -0.04 -4.73 -14.55
C ARG A 335 0.77 -3.50 -14.14
N PRO A 336 0.72 -2.41 -14.91
CA PRO A 336 -0.02 -2.26 -16.17
C PRO A 336 0.64 -3.05 -17.32
N PRO A 337 -0.13 -3.53 -18.31
CA PRO A 337 0.42 -4.27 -19.44
C PRO A 337 1.39 -3.41 -20.27
N GLY A 338 2.47 -4.03 -20.74
CA GLY A 338 3.47 -3.36 -21.59
C GLY A 338 4.39 -2.39 -20.84
N LEU A 339 4.44 -2.45 -19.51
CA LEU A 339 5.38 -1.64 -18.73
C LEU A 339 6.83 -1.98 -19.07
N LYS A 340 7.62 -0.97 -19.45
CA LYS A 340 9.03 -1.16 -19.77
C LYS A 340 9.86 -1.33 -18.50
N SER A 341 10.97 -2.06 -18.59
CA SER A 341 11.87 -2.35 -17.48
C SER A 341 12.38 -1.09 -16.77
N GLU A 342 12.66 -0.01 -17.49
CA GLU A 342 13.11 1.25 -16.89
C GLU A 342 12.00 1.94 -16.08
N GLN A 343 10.74 1.83 -16.55
CA GLN A 343 9.59 2.37 -15.84
C GLN A 343 9.26 1.51 -14.60
N ALA A 344 9.36 0.18 -14.72
CA ALA A 344 9.21 -0.74 -13.61
C ALA A 344 10.25 -0.49 -12.51
N ALA A 345 11.51 -0.24 -12.89
CA ALA A 345 12.59 0.07 -11.94
C ALA A 345 12.42 1.43 -11.25
N ALA A 346 11.63 2.34 -11.81
CA ALA A 346 11.37 3.67 -11.28
C ALA A 346 10.09 3.76 -10.41
N ARG A 347 9.37 2.65 -10.24
CA ARG A 347 8.11 2.56 -9.48
C ARG A 347 8.26 1.62 -8.29
N MET A 348 7.35 1.77 -7.34
CA MET A 348 7.14 0.74 -6.33
C MET A 348 6.53 -0.50 -6.99
N TYR A 349 6.44 -1.62 -6.26
CA TYR A 349 5.68 -2.74 -6.76
C TYR A 349 5.02 -3.58 -5.68
N MET A 350 3.99 -4.28 -6.12
CA MET A 350 3.15 -5.17 -5.33
C MET A 350 3.25 -6.61 -5.85
N ALA A 351 3.67 -7.51 -4.99
CA ALA A 351 3.68 -8.94 -5.27
C ALA A 351 2.31 -9.53 -4.95
N ASN A 352 1.58 -9.97 -5.97
CA ASN A 352 0.36 -10.76 -5.84
C ASN A 352 0.72 -12.18 -5.39
N HIS A 353 0.96 -12.36 -4.08
CA HIS A 353 1.26 -13.65 -3.44
C HIS A 353 -0.01 -14.28 -2.85
N ASN A 354 -1.08 -14.29 -3.66
CA ASN A 354 -2.45 -14.65 -3.29
C ASN A 354 -2.99 -15.74 -4.21
N LEU A 355 -2.48 -16.97 -4.06
CA LEU A 355 -2.91 -18.13 -4.86
C LEU A 355 -4.42 -18.38 -4.82
N ASN A 356 -4.96 -18.69 -6.00
CA ASN A 356 -6.34 -19.07 -6.20
C ASN A 356 -6.42 -20.47 -6.80
N VAL A 357 -7.55 -21.13 -6.57
CA VAL A 357 -7.93 -22.38 -7.20
C VAL A 357 -9.09 -22.11 -8.13
N GLU A 358 -8.92 -22.49 -9.39
CA GLU A 358 -10.00 -22.46 -10.38
C GLU A 358 -10.95 -23.63 -10.12
N VAL A 359 -12.22 -23.31 -9.86
CA VAL A 359 -13.30 -24.27 -9.72
C VAL A 359 -14.28 -24.06 -10.87
N LYS A 360 -14.46 -25.14 -11.64
CA LYS A 360 -15.42 -25.19 -12.75
C LYS A 360 -16.69 -25.87 -12.26
N VAL A 361 -17.77 -25.10 -12.17
CA VAL A 361 -19.12 -25.62 -11.85
C VAL A 361 -20.03 -25.32 -13.04
N ASP A 362 -20.33 -26.34 -13.84
CA ASP A 362 -21.10 -26.25 -15.09
C ASP A 362 -20.54 -25.20 -16.08
N LYS A 363 -21.19 -24.03 -16.19
CA LYS A 363 -20.81 -22.90 -17.07
C LYS A 363 -20.12 -21.76 -16.32
N LEU A 364 -19.81 -21.95 -15.05
CA LEU A 364 -19.20 -20.93 -14.22
C LEU A 364 -17.76 -21.31 -13.91
N ASP A 365 -16.83 -20.48 -14.38
CA ASP A 365 -15.43 -20.50 -13.98
C ASP A 365 -15.27 -19.54 -12.79
N VAL A 366 -14.95 -20.07 -11.61
CA VAL A 366 -14.80 -19.30 -10.37
C VAL A 366 -13.39 -19.47 -9.82
N LEU A 367 -12.75 -18.37 -9.42
CA LEU A 367 -11.53 -18.40 -8.63
C LEU A 367 -11.89 -18.34 -7.15
N LEU A 368 -11.44 -19.34 -6.41
CA LEU A 368 -11.54 -19.39 -4.95
C LEU A 368 -10.16 -19.20 -4.32
N PRO A 369 -10.04 -18.52 -3.18
CA PRO A 369 -8.78 -18.47 -2.44
C PRO A 369 -8.29 -19.88 -2.09
N ALA A 370 -6.99 -20.16 -2.30
CA ALA A 370 -6.38 -21.47 -2.03
C ALA A 370 -6.14 -21.71 -0.53
N VAL A 371 -7.20 -21.73 0.29
CA VAL A 371 -7.13 -21.83 1.77
C VAL A 371 -6.32 -23.05 2.24
N ALA A 372 -6.39 -24.17 1.52
CA ALA A 372 -5.65 -25.39 1.85
C ALA A 372 -4.12 -25.24 1.71
N GLU A 373 -3.65 -24.23 0.98
CA GLU A 373 -2.22 -23.99 0.70
C GLU A 373 -1.59 -22.94 1.64
N LEU A 374 -2.37 -22.38 2.57
CA LEU A 374 -1.94 -21.29 3.45
C LEU A 374 -0.70 -21.61 4.28
N MET A 375 -0.60 -22.84 4.79
CA MET A 375 0.56 -23.27 5.58
C MET A 375 1.86 -23.21 4.79
N PHE A 376 1.80 -23.30 3.46
CA PHE A 376 2.98 -23.20 2.60
C PHE A 376 3.19 -21.77 2.12
N MET A 377 2.14 -21.11 1.67
CA MET A 377 2.25 -19.80 1.05
C MET A 377 2.66 -18.69 2.01
N ASN A 378 2.13 -18.71 3.23
CA ASN A 378 2.51 -17.73 4.26
C ASN A 378 3.81 -18.10 4.97
N GLY A 379 4.49 -19.17 4.55
CA GLY A 379 5.73 -19.65 5.14
C GLY A 379 6.93 -18.73 4.87
N ALA A 380 7.93 -18.81 5.76
CA ALA A 380 9.22 -18.14 5.60
C ALA A 380 10.18 -18.92 4.68
N ASP A 381 9.89 -20.19 4.40
CA ASP A 381 10.68 -21.07 3.56
C ASP A 381 9.79 -22.12 2.87
N GLY A 382 10.40 -22.84 1.93
CA GLY A 382 9.71 -23.86 1.13
C GLY A 382 9.09 -23.32 -0.16
N GLN A 383 8.70 -24.26 -1.03
CA GLN A 383 8.22 -23.95 -2.38
C GLN A 383 6.86 -23.22 -2.37
N GLY A 384 6.78 -22.11 -3.10
CA GLY A 384 5.62 -21.21 -3.18
C GLY A 384 5.40 -20.37 -1.94
N SER A 385 6.37 -20.33 -1.02
CA SER A 385 6.27 -19.53 0.20
C SER A 385 6.63 -18.08 -0.04
N LEU A 386 6.18 -17.20 0.86
CA LEU A 386 6.50 -15.78 0.81
C LEU A 386 8.01 -15.56 0.90
N GLY A 387 8.69 -16.33 1.76
CA GLY A 387 10.14 -16.24 1.88
C GLY A 387 10.89 -16.74 0.65
N GLU A 388 10.38 -17.75 -0.07
CA GLU A 388 10.94 -18.10 -1.38
C GLU A 388 10.78 -16.96 -2.38
N MET A 389 9.58 -16.40 -2.52
CA MET A 389 9.34 -15.28 -3.45
C MET A 389 10.23 -14.09 -3.11
N GLN A 390 10.37 -13.75 -1.82
CA GLN A 390 11.27 -12.70 -1.35
C GLN A 390 12.72 -12.98 -1.79
N ASN A 391 13.20 -14.22 -1.63
CA ASN A 391 14.55 -14.63 -2.00
C ASN A 391 14.78 -14.65 -3.51
N THR A 392 13.81 -15.13 -4.29
CA THR A 392 13.92 -15.22 -5.76
C THR A 392 13.85 -13.84 -6.41
N CYS A 393 13.09 -12.92 -5.85
CA CYS A 393 12.95 -11.57 -6.36
C CYS A 393 14.04 -10.60 -5.81
N LEU A 394 15.03 -11.10 -5.04
CA LEU A 394 16.12 -10.29 -4.46
C LEU A 394 16.81 -9.44 -5.53
N GLY A 395 17.01 -8.15 -5.23
CA GLY A 395 17.58 -7.16 -6.16
C GLY A 395 16.53 -6.26 -6.82
N LYS A 396 15.25 -6.62 -6.78
CA LYS A 396 14.14 -5.69 -7.03
C LYS A 396 13.83 -4.93 -5.73
N ARG A 397 13.50 -3.62 -5.80
CA ARG A 397 13.12 -2.83 -4.61
C ARG A 397 11.66 -3.11 -4.26
N PHE A 398 11.41 -4.00 -3.31
CA PHE A 398 10.07 -4.45 -2.89
C PHE A 398 9.38 -3.42 -2.00
N ASN A 399 8.08 -3.20 -2.23
CA ASN A 399 7.27 -2.34 -1.37
C ASN A 399 6.10 -3.08 -0.72
N PHE A 400 5.36 -3.92 -1.45
CA PHE A 400 4.14 -4.55 -0.94
C PHE A 400 4.09 -6.05 -1.26
N PHE A 401 3.86 -6.89 -0.26
CA PHE A 401 3.54 -8.31 -0.41
C PHE A 401 2.08 -8.58 -0.05
N LEU A 402 1.26 -8.95 -1.02
CA LEU A 402 -0.12 -9.35 -0.78
C LEU A 402 -0.19 -10.77 -0.25
N LEU A 403 -0.63 -10.92 1.01
CA LEU A 403 -0.97 -12.22 1.57
C LEU A 403 -2.37 -12.65 1.16
N LEU A 404 -2.53 -13.95 0.93
CA LEU A 404 -3.84 -14.54 0.73
C LEU A 404 -4.70 -14.41 1.99
N PHE A 405 -4.19 -14.79 3.17
CA PHE A 405 -4.88 -14.71 4.47
C PHE A 405 -3.95 -14.16 5.57
N CYS A 406 -4.51 -13.31 6.42
CA CYS A 406 -4.03 -13.05 7.77
C CYS A 406 -4.70 -14.07 8.71
N LEU A 407 -3.89 -14.91 9.38
CA LEU A 407 -4.34 -16.03 10.21
C LEU A 407 -4.32 -15.70 11.69
#